data_AF-A0A2N5T0P7-F1
#
_entry.id   AF-A0A2N5T0P7-F1
#
_cell.length_a   1.000
_cell.length_b   1.000
_cell.length_c   1.000
_cell.angle_alpha   90.00
_cell.angle_beta   90.00
_cell.angle_gamma   90.00
#
_symmetry.space_group_name_H-M   'P 1'
#
loop_
_entity.id
_entity.type
_entity.pdbx_description
1 polymer ?
#
loop_
_entity_poly.entity_id
_entity_poly.type
_entity_poly.pdbx_seq_one_letter_code
_entity_poly.pdbx_strand_id
1 'polypeptide(L)'
;MLITLFTLAVPLLASFYGVSAQYIDPPTNPHSTIETFSFGQSMDRAQSLNVTDSKNTTVMTINTTLKNADAIHYAMDLTLLPSQERLQVKINAGMVWCGFKQTYKILKNDVDIHQFMVDPRGALIDRWHIKKRGDLTHSYTWKRHATDLTGVVKRDDKRKVAYLKATWPRWDQKTNSESPPKFEVITNGDVPLEILVALYASAIVRGLYCNL
;
A
#
# COMPACT_ATOMS: atom_id res chain seq x y z
N MET A 1 20.75 -37.83 40.71
CA MET A 1 19.80 -37.13 39.80
C MET A 1 20.48 -35.86 39.34
N LEU A 2 20.98 -35.83 38.10
CA LEU A 2 21.58 -34.64 37.49
C LEU A 2 20.52 -34.04 36.57
N ILE A 3 19.98 -32.87 36.92
CA ILE A 3 19.02 -32.16 36.08
C ILE A 3 19.80 -31.17 35.21
N THR A 4 19.74 -31.49 33.91
CA THR A 4 19.92 -30.68 32.70
C THR A 4 19.84 -29.16 32.82
N LEU A 5 20.75 -28.47 32.13
CA LEU A 5 20.44 -27.25 31.37
C LEU A 5 21.42 -27.10 30.20
N PHE A 6 21.05 -27.71 29.07
CA PHE A 6 21.62 -27.39 27.76
C PHE A 6 21.00 -26.05 27.32
N THR A 7 21.74 -24.96 27.42
CA THR A 7 21.41 -23.70 26.75
C THR A 7 21.74 -23.82 25.27
N LEU A 8 20.76 -24.30 24.50
CA LEU A 8 20.73 -24.15 23.04
C LEU A 8 20.56 -22.65 22.73
N ALA A 9 21.68 -21.94 22.63
CA ALA A 9 21.72 -20.64 21.96
C ALA A 9 21.48 -20.89 20.46
N VAL A 10 20.22 -20.89 20.05
CA VAL A 10 19.86 -20.76 18.64
C VAL A 10 20.22 -19.33 18.24
N PRO A 11 21.18 -19.09 17.33
CA PRO A 11 21.25 -17.79 16.71
C PRO A 11 20.00 -17.70 15.83
N LEU A 12 19.03 -16.90 16.28
CA LEU A 12 17.99 -16.34 15.42
C LEU A 12 18.72 -15.47 14.37
N LEU A 13 19.27 -16.13 13.35
CA LEU A 13 19.46 -15.56 12.04
C LEU A 13 18.05 -15.31 11.49
N ALA A 14 17.40 -14.28 12.03
CA ALA A 14 16.35 -13.58 11.32
C ALA A 14 17.05 -13.05 10.07
N SER A 15 16.91 -13.80 9.00
CA SER A 15 17.24 -13.39 7.65
C SER A 15 16.54 -12.06 7.38
N PHE A 16 17.23 -10.95 7.63
CA PHE A 16 16.92 -9.60 7.14
C PHE A 16 17.06 -9.51 5.59
N TYR A 17 16.89 -10.64 4.90
CA TYR A 17 16.85 -10.74 3.45
C TYR A 17 15.47 -10.34 2.99
N GLY A 18 15.28 -9.03 2.96
CA GLY A 18 14.09 -8.39 2.46
C GLY A 18 14.39 -7.14 1.64
N VAL A 19 15.64 -6.92 1.18
CA VAL A 19 15.90 -5.93 0.12
C VAL A 19 15.26 -6.48 -1.15
N SER A 20 13.94 -6.28 -1.26
CA SER A 20 13.22 -6.56 -2.47
C SER A 20 13.78 -5.59 -3.50
N ALA A 21 14.64 -6.10 -4.39
CA ALA A 21 15.16 -5.32 -5.49
C ALA A 21 14.00 -4.57 -6.15
N GLN A 22 14.19 -3.26 -6.37
CA GLN A 22 13.22 -2.35 -7.03
C GLN A 22 12.80 -2.82 -8.42
N TYR A 23 13.46 -3.85 -8.94
CA TYR A 23 13.16 -4.53 -10.19
C TYR A 23 11.72 -5.06 -10.21
N ILE A 24 10.95 -4.58 -11.18
CA ILE A 24 9.68 -5.13 -11.62
C ILE A 24 9.87 -5.77 -12.98
N ASP A 25 9.14 -6.85 -13.24
CA ASP A 25 9.17 -7.54 -14.52
C ASP A 25 8.52 -6.64 -15.59
N PRO A 26 8.89 -6.80 -16.87
CA PRO A 26 8.25 -6.06 -17.97
C PRO A 26 6.72 -6.20 -17.95
N PRO A 27 5.96 -5.32 -18.62
CA PRO A 27 4.51 -5.45 -18.75
C PRO A 27 4.08 -6.76 -19.42
N THR A 28 2.93 -7.32 -19.03
CA THR A 28 2.33 -8.45 -19.77
C THR A 28 1.66 -7.95 -21.06
N ASN A 29 1.09 -6.74 -21.03
CA ASN A 29 0.58 -6.06 -22.22
C ASN A 29 1.74 -5.38 -22.98
N PRO A 30 2.01 -5.75 -24.25
CA PRO A 30 3.13 -5.18 -25.03
C PRO A 30 2.98 -3.68 -25.33
N HIS A 31 1.79 -3.10 -25.16
CA HIS A 31 1.54 -1.68 -25.34
C HIS A 31 1.71 -0.86 -24.06
N SER A 32 1.92 -1.51 -22.92
CA SER A 32 2.17 -0.85 -21.65
C SER A 32 3.67 -0.62 -21.44
N THR A 33 4.00 0.37 -20.62
CA THR A 33 5.36 0.66 -20.18
C THR A 33 5.42 0.64 -18.66
N ILE A 34 6.63 0.56 -18.10
CA ILE A 34 6.82 0.82 -16.68
C ILE A 34 6.59 2.31 -16.41
N GLU A 35 5.69 2.61 -15.51
CA GLU A 35 5.33 3.97 -15.12
C GLU A 35 5.56 4.20 -13.63
N THR A 36 5.75 5.46 -13.24
CA THR A 36 5.91 5.85 -11.84
C THR A 36 4.92 6.96 -11.52
N PHE A 37 4.17 6.74 -10.45
CA PHE A 37 3.19 7.67 -9.93
C PHE A 37 3.59 8.07 -8.52
N SER A 38 3.44 9.35 -8.17
CA SER A 38 3.84 9.91 -6.89
C SER A 38 2.66 10.55 -6.18
N PHE A 39 2.62 10.46 -4.86
CA PHE A 39 1.72 11.24 -4.01
C PHE A 39 2.36 11.47 -2.63
N GLY A 40 2.02 12.57 -1.97
CA GLY A 40 2.55 12.84 -0.63
C GLY A 40 2.11 14.18 -0.04
N GLN A 41 1.51 14.13 1.15
CA GLN A 41 1.72 14.96 2.35
C GLN A 41 0.82 14.35 3.46
N SER A 42 1.11 14.67 4.72
CA SER A 42 0.58 14.04 5.95
C SER A 42 -0.88 13.52 5.90
N MET A 43 -1.05 12.19 5.93
CA MET A 43 -2.38 11.55 6.01
C MET A 43 -3.04 11.70 7.39
N ASP A 44 -2.35 12.31 8.35
CA ASP A 44 -2.93 12.65 9.66
C ASP A 44 -3.97 13.79 9.57
N ARG A 45 -3.99 14.56 8.46
CA ARG A 45 -4.86 15.74 8.28
C ARG A 45 -5.44 15.96 6.88
N ALA A 46 -5.07 15.19 5.84
CA ALA A 46 -5.51 15.50 4.47
C ALA A 46 -6.90 14.93 4.11
N GLN A 47 -7.78 15.82 3.63
CA GLN A 47 -9.08 15.50 3.02
C GLN A 47 -8.98 15.25 1.50
N SER A 48 -7.89 15.64 0.83
CA SER A 48 -7.59 15.27 -0.57
C SER A 48 -6.08 15.28 -0.87
N LEU A 49 -5.61 14.36 -1.72
CA LEU A 49 -4.24 14.24 -2.20
C LEU A 49 -4.23 13.97 -3.70
N ASN A 50 -3.27 14.54 -4.42
CA ASN A 50 -3.11 14.29 -5.84
C ASN A 50 -2.06 13.21 -6.09
N VAL A 51 -2.40 12.28 -6.99
CA VAL A 51 -1.48 11.33 -7.60
C VAL A 51 -1.02 11.93 -8.92
N THR A 52 0.28 12.10 -9.07
CA THR A 52 0.89 12.65 -10.29
C THR A 52 1.75 11.62 -11.00
N ASP A 53 1.82 11.71 -12.32
CA ASP A 53 2.74 10.92 -13.15
C ASP A 53 4.17 11.48 -13.10
N SER A 54 5.10 10.87 -13.86
CA SER A 54 6.49 11.34 -13.96
C SER A 54 6.66 12.71 -14.61
N LYS A 55 5.62 13.22 -15.30
CA LYS A 55 5.57 14.55 -15.89
C LYS A 55 4.89 15.56 -14.96
N ASN A 56 4.58 15.16 -13.74
CA ASN A 56 3.86 15.94 -12.74
C ASN A 56 2.42 16.32 -13.15
N THR A 57 1.80 15.53 -14.04
CA THR A 57 0.40 15.67 -14.41
C THR A 57 -0.45 14.90 -13.41
N THR A 58 -1.50 15.51 -12.86
CA THR A 58 -2.42 14.81 -11.96
C THR A 58 -3.28 13.82 -12.74
N VAL A 59 -3.20 12.55 -12.36
CA VAL A 59 -3.94 11.44 -12.97
C VAL A 59 -5.08 10.93 -12.09
N MET A 60 -5.01 11.21 -10.78
CA MET A 60 -6.01 10.77 -9.81
C MET A 60 -5.97 11.67 -8.57
N THR A 61 -7.12 11.88 -7.95
CA THR A 61 -7.22 12.50 -6.62
C THR A 61 -7.75 11.47 -5.62
N ILE A 62 -7.09 11.39 -4.46
CA ILE A 62 -7.45 10.53 -3.32
C ILE A 62 -8.09 11.43 -2.27
N ASN A 63 -9.35 11.18 -1.92
CA ASN A 63 -10.01 11.85 -0.79
C ASN A 63 -10.16 10.87 0.34
N THR A 64 -9.61 11.17 1.51
CA THR A 64 -9.74 10.33 2.70
C THR A 64 -10.55 11.05 3.77
N THR A 65 -11.56 10.36 4.31
CA THR A 65 -12.33 10.84 5.46
C THR A 65 -12.10 9.88 6.63
N LEU A 66 -11.62 10.43 7.74
CA LEU A 66 -11.48 9.74 9.01
C LEU A 66 -12.49 10.35 9.98
N LYS A 67 -13.55 9.62 10.36
CA LYS A 67 -14.50 10.11 11.38
C LYS A 67 -14.10 9.56 12.75
N ASN A 68 -13.95 10.45 13.74
CA ASN A 68 -13.73 10.24 15.18
C ASN A 68 -12.41 9.56 15.61
N ALA A 69 -11.82 10.05 16.71
CA ALA A 69 -10.56 9.57 17.29
C ALA A 69 -10.66 8.15 17.89
N ASP A 70 -11.84 7.77 18.39
CA ASP A 70 -12.06 6.53 19.13
C ASP A 70 -12.50 5.35 18.25
N ALA A 71 -12.94 5.65 17.02
CA ALA A 71 -13.45 4.68 16.05
C ALA A 71 -13.04 5.19 14.67
N ILE A 72 -11.84 4.83 14.21
CA ILE A 72 -11.25 5.37 12.98
C ILE A 72 -12.08 4.91 11.77
N HIS A 73 -13.17 5.62 11.49
CA HIS A 73 -14.02 5.30 10.37
C HIS A 73 -13.34 5.79 9.11
N TYR A 74 -12.79 4.86 8.35
CA TYR A 74 -12.05 5.16 7.13
C TYR A 74 -12.96 5.02 5.91
N ALA A 75 -13.16 6.14 5.22
CA ALA A 75 -13.65 6.17 3.87
C ALA A 75 -12.58 6.77 2.96
N MET A 76 -12.43 6.19 1.78
CA MET A 76 -11.60 6.78 0.73
C MET A 76 -12.41 6.82 -0.56
N ASP A 77 -12.34 7.94 -1.26
CA ASP A 77 -12.82 8.08 -2.63
C ASP A 77 -11.65 8.39 -3.55
N LEU A 78 -11.60 7.73 -4.71
CA LEU A 78 -10.67 8.04 -5.78
C LEU A 78 -11.43 8.72 -6.91
N THR A 79 -10.87 9.79 -7.47
CA THR A 79 -11.39 10.42 -8.69
C THR A 79 -10.33 10.31 -9.78
N LEU A 80 -10.64 9.58 -10.85
CA LEU A 80 -9.76 9.40 -12.00
C LEU A 80 -9.80 10.63 -12.91
N LEU A 81 -8.64 11.06 -13.41
CA LEU A 81 -8.52 12.21 -14.30
C LEU A 81 -7.92 11.78 -15.64
N PRO A 82 -8.41 12.33 -16.77
CA PRO A 82 -9.42 13.40 -16.89
C PRO A 82 -10.87 12.91 -16.88
N SER A 83 -11.14 11.60 -16.79
CA SER A 83 -12.48 11.03 -16.95
C SER A 83 -13.51 11.46 -15.90
N GLN A 84 -13.06 12.01 -14.76
CA GLN A 84 -13.88 12.36 -13.59
C GLN A 84 -14.62 11.16 -12.98
N GLU A 85 -14.21 9.94 -13.34
CA GLU A 85 -14.80 8.72 -12.78
C GLU A 85 -14.48 8.62 -11.29
N ARG A 86 -15.50 8.34 -10.47
CA ARG A 86 -15.36 8.21 -9.01
C ARG A 86 -15.44 6.76 -8.59
N LEU A 87 -14.48 6.33 -7.77
CA LEU A 87 -14.41 5.01 -7.17
C LEU A 87 -14.43 5.14 -5.64
N GLN A 88 -15.33 4.42 -4.97
CA GLN A 88 -15.41 4.43 -3.51
C GLN A 88 -14.69 3.22 -2.93
N VAL A 89 -13.87 3.41 -1.90
CA VAL A 89 -13.20 2.33 -1.17
C VAL A 89 -13.90 2.15 0.17
N LYS A 90 -14.68 1.07 0.30
CA LYS A 90 -15.42 0.71 1.52
C LYS A 90 -14.71 -0.41 2.29
N ILE A 91 -14.53 -0.25 3.60
CA ILE A 91 -14.10 -1.33 4.51
C ILE A 91 -15.33 -2.14 4.95
N ASN A 92 -15.22 -3.48 5.00
CA ASN A 92 -16.33 -4.37 5.37
C ASN A 92 -16.77 -4.31 6.86
N ALA A 93 -16.22 -3.39 7.65
CA ALA A 93 -16.63 -3.04 9.00
C ALA A 93 -16.11 -1.62 9.23
N GLY A 94 -16.96 -0.69 9.63
CA GLY A 94 -16.73 0.76 9.45
C GLY A 94 -15.42 1.33 9.99
N MET A 95 -14.65 0.65 10.84
CA MET A 95 -13.46 1.15 11.53
C MET A 95 -12.17 0.48 11.04
N VAL A 96 -11.02 1.15 11.12
CA VAL A 96 -9.69 0.54 11.01
C VAL A 96 -9.33 -0.13 12.34
N TRP A 97 -9.25 -1.46 12.36
CA TRP A 97 -8.88 -2.22 13.57
C TRP A 97 -7.46 -2.78 13.43
N CYS A 98 -6.57 -2.30 14.29
CA CYS A 98 -5.19 -2.76 14.37
C CYS A 98 -5.15 -4.24 14.77
N GLY A 99 -4.33 -5.05 14.09
CA GLY A 99 -4.25 -6.50 14.35
C GLY A 99 -5.38 -7.36 13.78
N PHE A 100 -6.44 -6.77 13.19
CA PHE A 100 -7.54 -7.55 12.57
C PHE A 100 -7.49 -7.56 11.04
N LYS A 101 -7.86 -8.70 10.45
CA LYS A 101 -8.04 -8.84 9.01
C LYS A 101 -9.15 -7.91 8.54
N GLN A 102 -8.89 -7.15 7.48
CA GLN A 102 -9.89 -6.25 6.89
C GLN A 102 -9.95 -6.44 5.38
N THR A 103 -11.16 -6.43 4.83
CA THR A 103 -11.38 -6.44 3.38
C THR A 103 -11.88 -5.07 2.96
N TYR A 104 -11.24 -4.53 1.94
CA TYR A 104 -11.54 -3.27 1.27
C TYR A 104 -12.14 -3.61 -0.09
N LYS A 105 -13.24 -2.94 -0.43
CA LYS A 105 -13.95 -3.08 -1.70
C LYS A 105 -13.84 -1.76 -2.46
N ILE A 106 -13.39 -1.81 -3.70
CA ILE A 106 -13.42 -0.68 -4.62
C ILE A 106 -14.73 -0.79 -5.41
N LEU A 107 -15.56 0.23 -5.29
CA LEU A 107 -16.88 0.30 -5.88
C LEU A 107 -16.92 1.34 -6.99
N LYS A 108 -17.53 0.98 -8.12
CA LYS A 108 -17.90 1.89 -9.20
C LYS A 108 -19.41 1.88 -9.32
N ASN A 109 -20.07 3.02 -9.08
CA ASN A 109 -21.54 3.13 -9.05
C ASN A 109 -22.18 2.06 -8.15
N ASP A 110 -21.66 1.92 -6.92
CA ASP A 110 -22.03 0.90 -5.92
C ASP A 110 -21.82 -0.57 -6.31
N VAL A 111 -21.24 -0.85 -7.49
CA VAL A 111 -20.84 -2.20 -7.91
C VAL A 111 -19.42 -2.48 -7.46
N ASP A 112 -19.23 -3.59 -6.74
CA ASP A 112 -17.92 -4.07 -6.29
C ASP A 112 -17.11 -4.64 -7.45
N ILE A 113 -16.17 -3.83 -7.94
CA ILE A 113 -15.31 -4.13 -9.10
C ILE A 113 -14.00 -4.80 -8.68
N HIS A 114 -13.40 -4.38 -7.57
CA HIS A 114 -12.14 -4.95 -7.06
C HIS A 114 -12.14 -5.07 -5.54
N GLN A 115 -11.33 -6.00 -5.04
CA GLN A 115 -11.13 -6.16 -3.60
C GLN A 115 -9.66 -6.36 -3.25
N PHE A 116 -9.26 -5.78 -2.13
CA PHE A 116 -8.02 -6.13 -1.47
C PHE A 116 -8.26 -6.34 0.02
N MET A 117 -7.36 -7.07 0.67
CA MET A 117 -7.46 -7.36 2.09
C MET A 117 -6.12 -7.30 2.76
N VAL A 118 -6.11 -6.87 4.02
CA VAL A 118 -4.94 -6.94 4.89
C VAL A 118 -5.04 -8.18 5.77
N ASP A 119 -3.95 -8.93 5.81
CA ASP A 119 -3.65 -10.03 6.72
C ASP A 119 -2.60 -9.49 7.72
N PRO A 120 -3.01 -8.91 8.85
CA PRO A 120 -2.08 -8.46 9.87
C PRO A 120 -1.45 -9.65 10.55
N ARG A 121 -0.14 -9.57 10.81
CA ARG A 121 0.63 -10.68 11.35
C ARG A 121 1.27 -10.38 12.70
N GLY A 122 0.67 -9.47 13.45
CA GLY A 122 1.15 -9.06 14.78
C GLY A 122 2.54 -8.44 14.68
N ALA A 123 3.53 -9.05 15.34
CA ALA A 123 4.93 -8.63 15.27
C ALA A 123 5.60 -8.87 13.90
N LEU A 124 4.93 -9.60 13.00
CA LEU A 124 5.40 -9.82 11.64
C LEU A 124 4.78 -8.80 10.69
N ILE A 125 5.52 -8.52 9.62
CA ILE A 125 5.15 -7.61 8.54
C ILE A 125 3.75 -7.94 7.97
N ASP A 126 2.87 -6.94 8.02
CA ASP A 126 1.54 -6.97 7.38
C ASP A 126 1.62 -7.39 5.92
N ARG A 127 0.67 -8.23 5.52
CA ARG A 127 0.55 -8.71 4.14
C ARG A 127 -0.77 -8.23 3.56
N TRP A 128 -0.71 -7.71 2.34
CA TRP A 128 -1.89 -7.27 1.62
C TRP A 128 -2.10 -8.16 0.42
N HIS A 129 -3.36 -8.52 0.17
CA HIS A 129 -3.76 -9.41 -0.91
C HIS A 129 -4.79 -8.71 -1.78
N ILE A 130 -4.49 -8.56 -3.07
CA ILE A 130 -5.43 -8.13 -4.10
C ILE A 130 -6.08 -9.38 -4.67
N LYS A 131 -7.40 -9.48 -4.59
CA LYS A 131 -8.14 -10.65 -5.06
C LYS A 131 -8.31 -10.60 -6.57
N LYS A 132 -8.20 -11.76 -7.22
CA LYS A 132 -8.66 -11.96 -8.60
C LYS A 132 -10.15 -11.66 -8.72
N ARG A 133 -10.49 -10.46 -9.19
CA ARG A 133 -11.87 -9.97 -9.34
C ARG A 133 -11.93 -8.79 -10.31
N GLY A 134 -13.05 -8.68 -11.03
CA GLY A 134 -13.24 -7.65 -12.05
C GLY A 134 -12.50 -8.05 -13.32
N ASP A 135 -11.69 -7.14 -13.85
CA ASP A 135 -10.81 -7.38 -14.99
C ASP A 135 -9.48 -8.08 -14.60
N LEU A 136 -9.19 -8.24 -13.31
CA LEU A 136 -7.98 -8.91 -12.85
C LEU A 136 -8.04 -10.42 -13.16
N THR A 137 -7.04 -10.89 -13.91
CA THR A 137 -6.88 -12.31 -14.26
C THR A 137 -6.11 -13.12 -13.23
N HIS A 138 -5.44 -12.46 -12.28
CA HIS A 138 -4.62 -13.07 -11.24
C HIS A 138 -4.89 -12.47 -9.85
N SER A 139 -4.42 -13.17 -8.82
CA SER A 139 -4.31 -12.58 -7.48
C SER A 139 -2.92 -12.02 -7.26
N TYR A 140 -2.81 -11.00 -6.39
CA TYR A 140 -1.54 -10.35 -6.11
C TYR A 140 -1.33 -10.22 -4.60
N THR A 141 -0.08 -10.20 -4.19
CA THR A 141 0.32 -10.04 -2.79
C THR A 141 1.39 -8.96 -2.70
N TRP A 142 1.14 -7.99 -1.83
CA TRP A 142 2.13 -7.03 -1.41
C TRP A 142 2.55 -7.32 0.02
N LYS A 143 3.86 -7.27 0.27
CA LYS A 143 4.44 -7.35 1.59
C LYS A 143 5.37 -6.16 1.74
N ARG A 144 5.12 -5.33 2.76
CA ARG A 144 6.00 -4.20 3.07
C ARG A 144 7.38 -4.67 3.58
N HIS A 145 8.31 -3.76 3.71
CA HIS A 145 9.62 -4.01 4.30
C HIS A 145 9.48 -4.07 5.83
N ALA A 146 10.49 -4.60 6.51
CA ALA A 146 10.46 -4.69 7.98
C ALA A 146 10.46 -3.31 8.64
N THR A 147 11.08 -2.32 7.99
CA THR A 147 11.38 -1.01 8.58
C THR A 147 10.55 0.14 8.00
N ASP A 148 9.78 -0.09 6.94
CA ASP A 148 8.98 0.94 6.28
C ASP A 148 7.83 0.35 5.44
N LEU A 149 7.13 1.21 4.71
CA LEU A 149 6.04 0.85 3.80
C LEU A 149 6.52 0.54 2.37
N THR A 150 7.79 0.23 2.15
CA THR A 150 8.33 -0.12 0.84
C THR A 150 8.11 -1.60 0.54
N GLY A 151 7.83 -2.02 -0.70
CA GLY A 151 7.78 -3.44 -1.04
C GLY A 151 7.28 -3.75 -2.44
N VAL A 152 7.58 -4.95 -2.93
CA VAL A 152 7.11 -5.42 -4.24
C VAL A 152 5.73 -6.06 -4.14
N VAL A 153 4.88 -5.72 -5.10
CA VAL A 153 3.62 -6.40 -5.40
C VAL A 153 3.92 -7.56 -6.34
N LYS A 154 3.58 -8.77 -5.91
CA LYS A 154 3.81 -10.00 -6.67
C LYS A 154 2.50 -10.63 -7.10
N ARG A 155 2.44 -11.07 -8.35
CA ARG A 155 1.40 -11.95 -8.86
C ARG A 155 1.53 -13.36 -8.25
N ASP A 156 0.46 -14.15 -8.29
CA ASP A 156 0.43 -15.52 -7.77
C ASP A 156 1.49 -16.46 -8.36
N ASP A 157 1.91 -16.24 -9.61
CA ASP A 157 3.04 -16.91 -10.28
C ASP A 157 4.43 -16.34 -9.93
N LYS A 158 4.50 -15.45 -8.94
CA LYS A 158 5.70 -14.76 -8.42
C LYS A 158 6.24 -13.63 -9.31
N ARG A 159 5.59 -13.29 -10.44
CA ARG A 159 5.95 -12.11 -11.24
C ARG A 159 5.85 -10.84 -10.39
N LYS A 160 6.85 -9.97 -10.45
CA LYS A 160 6.91 -8.68 -9.76
C LYS A 160 6.27 -7.63 -10.67
N VAL A 161 5.09 -7.14 -10.30
CA VAL A 161 4.28 -6.28 -11.20
C VAL A 161 4.29 -4.82 -10.79
N ALA A 162 4.53 -4.54 -9.51
CA ALA A 162 4.68 -3.18 -9.02
C ALA A 162 5.64 -3.13 -7.83
N TYR A 163 6.17 -1.94 -7.57
CA TYR A 163 6.98 -1.62 -6.41
C TYR A 163 6.41 -0.37 -5.75
N LEU A 164 6.01 -0.52 -4.49
CA LEU A 164 5.53 0.58 -3.66
C LEU A 164 6.74 1.08 -2.86
N LYS A 165 7.03 2.39 -2.95
CA LYS A 165 8.21 2.99 -2.34
C LYS A 165 7.81 4.09 -1.38
N ALA A 166 8.40 4.08 -0.19
CA ALA A 166 8.24 5.14 0.80
C ALA A 166 9.56 5.92 0.93
N THR A 167 9.48 7.23 0.86
CA THR A 167 10.58 8.15 1.16
C THR A 167 10.17 8.98 2.36
N TRP A 168 10.73 8.67 3.52
CA TRP A 168 10.43 9.37 4.78
C TRP A 168 11.12 10.74 4.86
N PRO A 169 10.60 11.65 5.71
CA PRO A 169 11.21 12.94 5.96
C PRO A 169 12.69 12.83 6.24
N ARG A 170 13.46 13.68 5.58
CA ARG A 170 14.85 13.95 5.94
C ARG A 170 14.98 15.42 6.26
N TRP A 171 15.70 15.69 7.35
CA TRP A 171 16.09 17.03 7.73
C TRP A 171 16.96 17.63 6.63
N ASP A 172 16.52 18.75 6.08
CA ASP A 172 17.29 19.52 5.12
C ASP A 172 17.99 20.68 5.84
N GLN A 173 19.32 20.59 5.92
CA GLN A 173 20.17 21.61 6.55
C GLN A 173 20.13 22.97 5.82
N LYS A 174 19.76 23.01 4.54
CA LYS A 174 19.69 24.26 3.77
C LYS A 174 18.41 25.04 4.03
N THR A 175 17.30 24.33 4.23
CA THR A 175 15.98 24.94 4.46
C THR A 175 15.56 24.93 5.93
N ASN A 176 16.35 24.32 6.82
CA ASN A 176 16.02 24.09 8.24
C ASN A 176 14.59 23.52 8.40
N SER A 177 14.23 22.59 7.52
CA SER A 177 12.89 22.00 7.49
C SER A 177 12.96 20.51 7.18
N GLU A 178 11.94 19.77 7.63
CA GLU A 178 11.75 18.39 7.22
C GLU A 178 10.95 18.32 5.92
N SER A 179 11.48 17.59 4.95
CA SER A 179 10.73 17.25 3.74
C SER A 179 9.51 16.38 4.10
N PRO A 180 8.33 16.59 3.50
CA PRO A 180 7.20 15.72 3.76
C PRO A 180 7.47 14.30 3.23
N PRO A 181 6.84 13.26 3.81
CA PRO A 181 6.94 11.91 3.26
C PRO A 181 6.41 11.88 1.82
N LYS A 182 7.13 11.15 0.95
CA LYS A 182 6.74 10.92 -0.45
C LYS A 182 6.52 9.43 -0.69
N PHE A 183 5.40 9.10 -1.32
CA PHE A 183 5.03 7.73 -1.69
C PHE A 183 5.01 7.60 -3.21
N GLU A 184 5.56 6.50 -3.72
CA GLU A 184 5.62 6.23 -5.15
C GLU A 184 5.06 4.84 -5.46
N VAL A 185 4.28 4.73 -6.53
CA VAL A 185 3.82 3.48 -7.15
C VAL A 185 4.55 3.35 -8.47
N ILE A 186 5.46 2.38 -8.55
CA ILE A 186 6.12 2.00 -9.81
C ILE A 186 5.41 0.75 -10.31
N THR A 187 4.80 0.78 -11.49
CA THR A 187 3.96 -0.33 -11.98
C THR A 187 4.23 -0.64 -13.43
N ASN A 188 4.08 -1.91 -13.81
CA ASN A 188 4.14 -2.37 -15.20
C ASN A 188 2.76 -2.40 -15.88
N GLY A 189 1.69 -1.99 -15.18
CA GLY A 189 0.32 -1.95 -15.70
C GLY A 189 -0.48 -3.25 -15.56
N ASP A 190 0.11 -4.33 -15.02
CA ASP A 190 -0.63 -5.60 -14.81
C ASP A 190 -1.67 -5.53 -13.68
N VAL A 191 -1.62 -4.48 -12.86
CA VAL A 191 -2.61 -4.14 -11.84
C VAL A 191 -3.05 -2.70 -12.07
N PRO A 192 -4.36 -2.40 -12.19
CA PRO A 192 -4.87 -1.04 -12.32
C PRO A 192 -4.36 -0.11 -11.21
N LEU A 193 -4.02 1.12 -11.59
CA LEU A 193 -3.38 2.10 -10.72
C LEU A 193 -4.23 2.39 -9.48
N GLU A 194 -5.54 2.51 -9.64
CA GLU A 194 -6.51 2.74 -8.57
C GLU A 194 -6.46 1.67 -7.47
N ILE A 195 -6.17 0.41 -7.83
CA ILE A 195 -6.05 -0.67 -6.84
C ILE A 195 -4.76 -0.49 -6.05
N LEU A 196 -3.65 -0.21 -6.74
CA LEU A 196 -2.34 0.00 -6.11
C LEU A 196 -2.36 1.23 -5.19
N VAL A 197 -2.94 2.33 -5.66
CA VAL A 197 -3.09 3.57 -4.89
C VAL A 197 -4.02 3.37 -3.69
N ALA A 198 -5.20 2.76 -3.87
CA ALA A 198 -6.12 2.49 -2.77
C ALA A 198 -5.48 1.62 -1.69
N LEU A 199 -4.79 0.55 -2.10
CA LEU A 199 -4.08 -0.34 -1.19
C LEU A 199 -2.97 0.41 -0.45
N TYR A 200 -2.14 1.17 -1.18
CA TYR A 200 -1.00 1.84 -0.57
C TYR A 200 -1.44 2.95 0.39
N ALA A 201 -2.44 3.74 0.01
CA ALA A 201 -3.04 4.75 0.88
C ALA A 201 -3.69 4.14 2.12
N SER A 202 -4.39 3.01 1.98
CA SER A 202 -4.95 2.27 3.13
C SER A 202 -3.85 1.79 4.08
N ALA A 203 -2.71 1.35 3.53
CA ALA A 203 -1.57 0.90 4.32
C ALA A 203 -0.88 2.05 5.05
N ILE A 204 -0.78 3.23 4.45
CA ILE A 204 -0.24 4.44 5.09
C ILE A 204 -1.13 4.84 6.28
N VAL A 205 -2.44 4.94 6.09
CA VAL A 205 -3.39 5.23 7.17
C VAL A 205 -3.24 4.21 8.29
N ARG A 206 -3.21 2.92 7.95
CA ARG A 206 -3.01 1.87 8.96
C ARG A 206 -1.67 2.01 9.68
N GLY A 207 -0.59 2.37 8.99
CA GLY A 207 0.73 2.61 9.60
C GLY A 207 0.73 3.76 10.61
N LEU A 208 0.00 4.85 10.32
CA LEU A 208 -0.11 6.00 11.22
C LEU A 208 -0.90 5.68 12.50
N TYR A 209 -1.96 4.88 12.39
CA TYR A 209 -2.85 4.62 13.53
C TYR A 209 -2.56 3.32 14.28
N CYS A 210 -1.84 2.37 13.68
CA CYS A 210 -1.63 1.05 14.25
C CYS A 210 -0.19 0.75 14.70
N ASN A 211 0.71 1.74 14.70
CA ASN A 211 2.13 1.57 15.08
C ASN A 211 2.75 0.32 14.43
N LEU A 212 2.77 0.29 13.09
CA LEU A 212 3.29 -0.81 12.27
C LEU A 212 4.81 -0.77 12.06
#